data_AF-A0A951YIX9-F1
#
_entry.id   AF-A0A951YIX9-F1
#
_cell.length_a   1.000
_cell.length_b   1.000
_cell.length_c   1.000
_cell.angle_alpha   90.00
_cell.angle_beta   90.00
_cell.angle_gamma   90.00
#
_symmetry.space_group_name_H-M   'P 1'
#
loop_
_entity.id
_entity.type
_entity.pdbx_description
1 polymer ?
#
loop_
_entity_poly.entity_id
_entity_poly.type
_entity_poly.pdbx_seq_one_letter_code
_entity_poly.pdbx_strand_id
1 'polypeptide(L)'
;MQANSSRWFTRTLVLLALLLAASGAWAKAAYFIQADVVRGAVGAMGAVCVANAVFIPGEQMVWRAYVYDSDSGDLLTQEQIDAKGIKVYGELDSGVKVALNYIPHPPESPNTELFWAAGWQIPRDYATGTYQWSVVVEDAAGNTATYMPMGHSVGLGAINIVAPPAAAAGGGGPALATVADTAPDGEQLFVTNCSACHQANGVGISGTFPPLAGNPIITADDPTFITRVVLYGLQGKITVAGTDYDGVMPPWQNVFDDAQIAAILSYVRSTWGNSAAAVDAAAVAAQRAVPGSADDNYAKYPH
;
A
#
# COMPACT_ATOMS: atom_id res chain seq x y z
N MET A 1 -42.30 -75.99 -13.92
CA MET A 1 -42.94 -75.28 -12.80
C MET A 1 -41.85 -74.88 -11.83
N GLN A 2 -41.75 -73.58 -11.57
CA GLN A 2 -40.64 -72.90 -10.88
C GLN A 2 -40.53 -73.33 -9.41
N ALA A 3 -39.30 -73.51 -8.95
CA ALA A 3 -38.95 -73.62 -7.54
C ALA A 3 -38.35 -72.28 -7.05
N ASN A 4 -38.63 -72.04 -5.78
CA ASN A 4 -38.68 -70.77 -5.09
C ASN A 4 -37.36 -70.44 -4.35
N SER A 5 -37.16 -69.15 -4.10
CA SER A 5 -36.40 -68.53 -3.00
C SER A 5 -34.86 -68.44 -3.07
N SER A 6 -34.36 -67.21 -3.26
CA SER A 6 -33.05 -66.73 -2.79
C SER A 6 -33.21 -65.27 -2.35
N ARG A 7 -33.43 -65.01 -1.06
CA ARG A 7 -32.43 -64.58 -0.07
C ARG A 7 -31.68 -63.29 -0.43
N TRP A 8 -32.29 -62.17 -0.01
CA TRP A 8 -31.71 -61.02 0.67
C TRP A 8 -30.17 -60.96 0.77
N PHE A 9 -29.56 -60.06 0.00
CA PHE A 9 -28.34 -59.34 0.38
C PHE A 9 -28.38 -57.94 -0.24
N THR A 10 -28.75 -56.96 0.58
CA THR A 10 -28.65 -55.53 0.27
C THR A 10 -27.16 -55.18 0.27
N ARG A 11 -26.55 -55.00 -0.91
CA ARG A 11 -25.21 -54.41 -1.04
C ARG A 11 -25.36 -52.89 -1.13
N THR A 12 -25.16 -52.22 -0.02
CA THR A 12 -24.96 -50.77 0.05
C THR A 12 -23.70 -50.43 -0.76
N LEU A 13 -23.87 -49.81 -1.93
CA LEU A 13 -22.78 -49.16 -2.65
C LEU A 13 -22.39 -47.90 -1.86
N VAL A 14 -21.22 -47.91 -1.22
CA VAL A 14 -20.57 -46.69 -0.76
C VAL A 14 -19.95 -46.03 -1.99
N LEU A 15 -20.64 -45.02 -2.53
CA LEU A 15 -20.07 -44.10 -3.50
C LEU A 15 -19.03 -43.24 -2.78
N LEU A 16 -17.76 -43.59 -2.95
CA LEU A 16 -16.63 -42.75 -2.57
C LEU A 16 -16.59 -41.58 -3.55
N ALA A 17 -17.22 -40.46 -3.18
CA ALA A 17 -17.03 -39.20 -3.89
C ALA A 17 -15.59 -38.74 -3.65
N LEU A 18 -14.71 -38.92 -4.64
CA LEU A 18 -13.46 -38.18 -4.71
C LEU A 18 -13.83 -36.69 -4.85
N LEU A 19 -13.85 -35.98 -3.72
CA LEU A 19 -13.66 -34.55 -3.70
C LEU A 19 -12.26 -34.27 -4.24
N LEU A 20 -12.15 -33.92 -5.52
CA LEU A 20 -11.01 -33.14 -5.97
C LEU A 20 -11.02 -31.86 -5.13
N ALA A 21 -10.10 -31.78 -4.18
CA ALA A 21 -9.72 -30.51 -3.60
C ALA A 21 -9.17 -29.67 -4.76
N ALA A 22 -9.99 -28.77 -5.30
CA ALA A 22 -9.49 -27.64 -6.06
C ALA A 22 -8.67 -26.82 -5.07
N SER A 23 -7.37 -27.11 -4.99
CA SER A 23 -6.40 -26.17 -4.45
C SER A 23 -6.52 -24.92 -5.29
N GLY A 24 -7.23 -23.91 -4.77
CA GLY A 24 -7.27 -22.59 -5.37
C GLY A 24 -5.84 -22.08 -5.43
N ALA A 25 -5.21 -22.19 -6.60
CA ALA A 25 -4.00 -21.46 -6.89
C ALA A 25 -4.38 -19.98 -6.83
N TRP A 26 -3.84 -19.27 -5.86
CA TRP A 26 -3.96 -17.82 -5.80
C TRP A 26 -3.28 -17.28 -7.06
N ALA A 27 -4.05 -16.68 -7.96
CA ALA A 27 -3.51 -16.08 -9.16
C ALA A 27 -2.57 -14.95 -8.74
N LYS A 28 -1.30 -15.05 -9.16
CA LYS A 28 -0.32 -13.99 -8.96
C LYS A 28 -0.81 -12.72 -9.67
N ALA A 29 -0.73 -11.55 -9.03
CA ALA A 29 -1.01 -10.27 -9.69
C ALA A 29 -0.13 -10.18 -10.92
N ALA A 30 -0.66 -9.76 -12.07
CA ALA A 30 0.16 -9.55 -13.26
C ALA A 30 1.09 -8.33 -13.12
N TYR A 31 0.71 -7.35 -12.28
CA TYR A 31 1.41 -6.08 -12.14
C TYR A 31 1.52 -5.65 -10.68
N PHE A 32 2.62 -4.98 -10.36
CA PHE A 32 2.79 -4.19 -9.13
C PHE A 32 2.68 -2.70 -9.48
N ILE A 33 2.02 -1.91 -8.63
CA ILE A 33 1.72 -0.50 -8.90
C ILE A 33 2.23 0.33 -7.74
N GLN A 34 3.09 1.30 -8.03
CA GLN A 34 3.43 2.39 -7.13
C GLN A 34 2.80 3.67 -7.67
N ALA A 35 2.02 4.36 -6.86
CA ALA A 35 1.40 5.62 -7.28
C ALA A 35 1.30 6.63 -6.14
N ASP A 36 1.28 7.90 -6.53
CA ASP A 36 1.09 9.03 -5.63
C ASP A 36 0.27 10.13 -6.30
N VAL A 37 -0.17 11.09 -5.48
CA VAL A 37 -0.83 12.29 -5.96
C VAL A 37 -0.13 13.52 -5.39
N VAL A 38 0.13 14.48 -6.27
CA VAL A 38 0.71 15.77 -5.93
C VAL A 38 -0.26 16.89 -6.28
N ARG A 39 -0.17 18.01 -5.55
CA ARG A 39 -0.87 19.23 -5.89
C ARG A 39 -0.15 19.92 -7.05
N GLY A 40 -0.83 20.10 -8.18
CA GLY A 40 -0.34 20.84 -9.34
C GLY A 40 -0.33 22.35 -9.10
N ALA A 41 0.61 23.06 -9.70
CA ALA A 41 0.92 24.45 -9.34
C ALA A 41 -0.17 25.47 -9.75
N VAL A 42 -0.78 26.11 -8.76
CA VAL A 42 -0.55 27.53 -8.45
C VAL A 42 -0.45 27.68 -6.91
N GLY A 43 0.77 27.79 -6.37
CA GLY A 43 0.98 28.20 -4.96
C GLY A 43 1.31 27.11 -3.93
N ALA A 44 1.64 25.87 -4.30
CA ALA A 44 2.06 24.86 -3.34
C ALA A 44 3.49 25.15 -2.79
N MET A 45 3.57 25.57 -1.52
CA MET A 45 4.82 25.71 -0.76
C MET A 45 5.08 24.45 0.07
N GLY A 46 6.27 23.86 -0.06
CA GLY A 46 6.85 22.89 0.89
C GLY A 46 6.50 21.41 0.68
N ALA A 47 7.50 20.54 0.85
CA ALA A 47 7.36 19.09 0.86
C ALA A 47 6.61 18.64 2.14
N VAL A 48 5.29 18.74 2.11
CA VAL A 48 4.46 18.18 3.17
C VAL A 48 4.25 16.70 2.87
N CYS A 49 4.68 15.82 3.79
CA CYS A 49 4.27 14.41 3.81
C CYS A 49 2.79 14.35 4.21
N VAL A 50 1.90 14.72 3.28
CA VAL A 50 0.48 14.41 3.35
C VAL A 50 0.26 13.43 2.22
N ALA A 51 -0.18 12.22 2.56
CA ALA A 51 -0.84 11.32 1.62
C ALA A 51 -2.11 12.03 1.13
N ASN A 52 -1.98 12.97 0.18
CA ASN A 52 -2.97 14.01 -0.12
C ASN A 52 -4.30 13.37 -0.52
N ALA A 53 -5.19 13.21 0.44
CA ALA A 53 -6.61 13.04 0.21
C ALA A 53 -7.36 14.35 0.48
N VAL A 54 -6.72 15.35 1.11
CA VAL A 54 -7.33 16.68 1.30
C VAL A 54 -6.93 17.59 0.14
N PHE A 55 -7.91 17.96 -0.67
CA PHE A 55 -7.72 18.86 -1.81
C PHE A 55 -8.63 20.09 -1.74
N ILE A 56 -8.14 21.21 -2.26
CA ILE A 56 -8.87 22.47 -2.28
C ILE A 56 -9.60 22.62 -3.63
N PRO A 57 -10.90 22.95 -3.64
CA PRO A 57 -11.62 23.28 -4.87
C PRO A 57 -10.90 24.35 -5.70
N GLY A 58 -10.71 24.10 -6.99
CA GLY A 58 -9.95 24.97 -7.89
C GLY A 58 -8.45 24.70 -7.98
N GLU A 59 -7.90 23.78 -7.17
CA GLU A 59 -6.54 23.25 -7.37
C GLU A 59 -6.51 22.14 -8.43
N GLN A 60 -5.30 21.76 -8.84
CA GLN A 60 -5.08 20.59 -9.68
C GLN A 60 -4.59 19.41 -8.84
N MET A 61 -5.27 18.28 -8.94
CA MET A 61 -4.79 16.98 -8.46
C MET A 61 -4.03 16.32 -9.60
N VAL A 62 -2.79 15.87 -9.36
CA VAL A 62 -1.97 15.19 -10.37
C VAL A 62 -1.65 13.80 -9.87
N TRP A 63 -2.10 12.77 -10.59
CA TRP A 63 -1.67 11.39 -10.36
C TRP A 63 -0.34 11.12 -11.04
N ARG A 64 0.50 10.35 -10.36
CA ARG A 64 1.71 9.74 -10.91
C ARG A 64 1.69 8.26 -10.59
N ALA A 65 2.03 7.41 -11.55
CA ALA A 65 2.04 5.97 -11.36
C ALA A 65 3.16 5.27 -12.14
N TYR A 66 3.76 4.29 -11.48
CA TYR A 66 4.74 3.35 -12.01
C TYR A 66 4.12 1.96 -11.99
N VAL A 67 4.23 1.26 -13.12
CA VAL A 67 3.68 -0.09 -13.29
C VAL A 67 4.84 -1.04 -13.55
N TYR A 68 4.96 -2.04 -12.70
CA TYR A 68 6.02 -3.03 -12.73
C TYR A 68 5.46 -4.38 -13.17
N ASP A 69 6.25 -5.14 -13.92
CA ASP A 69 5.96 -6.53 -14.19
C ASP A 69 6.11 -7.34 -12.90
N SER A 70 5.09 -8.09 -12.51
CA SER A 70 5.11 -8.86 -11.27
C SER A 70 6.05 -10.07 -11.29
N ASP A 71 6.45 -10.55 -12.47
CA ASP A 71 7.35 -11.70 -12.61
C ASP A 71 8.81 -11.27 -12.50
N SER A 72 9.19 -10.19 -13.16
CA SER A 72 10.58 -9.70 -13.11
C SER A 72 10.83 -8.65 -12.03
N GLY A 73 9.80 -7.92 -11.58
CA GLY A 73 9.94 -6.76 -10.70
C GLY A 73 10.42 -5.49 -11.43
N ASP A 74 10.61 -5.56 -12.75
CA ASP A 74 11.10 -4.42 -13.54
C ASP A 74 9.97 -3.45 -13.88
N LEU A 75 10.31 -2.16 -13.98
CA LEU A 75 9.42 -1.14 -14.51
C LEU A 75 9.11 -1.45 -15.98
N LEU A 76 7.84 -1.38 -16.36
CA LEU A 76 7.44 -1.64 -17.74
C LEU A 76 7.96 -0.54 -18.68
N THR A 77 8.58 -0.95 -19.79
CA THR A 77 8.99 -0.06 -20.87
C THR A 77 7.78 0.34 -21.74
N GLN A 78 7.90 1.43 -22.51
CA GLN A 78 6.86 1.83 -23.48
C GLN A 78 6.53 0.69 -24.45
N GLU A 79 7.54 -0.04 -24.94
CA GLU A 79 7.33 -1.16 -25.86
C GLU A 79 6.52 -2.29 -25.19
N GLN A 80 6.81 -2.61 -23.93
CA GLN A 80 6.05 -3.61 -23.17
C GLN A 80 4.62 -3.14 -22.88
N ILE A 81 4.44 -1.86 -22.59
CA ILE A 81 3.12 -1.24 -22.38
C ILE A 81 2.27 -1.37 -23.65
N ASP A 82 2.83 -0.99 -24.80
CA ASP A 82 2.15 -1.03 -26.09
C ASP A 82 1.82 -2.47 -26.50
N ALA A 83 2.76 -3.40 -26.33
CA ALA A 83 2.57 -4.82 -26.65
C ALA A 83 1.52 -5.49 -25.74
N LYS A 84 1.46 -5.12 -24.46
CA LYS A 84 0.50 -5.66 -23.49
C LYS A 84 -0.85 -4.92 -23.51
N GLY A 85 -0.97 -3.83 -24.25
CA GLY A 85 -2.21 -3.04 -24.36
C GLY A 85 -2.67 -2.43 -23.04
N ILE A 86 -1.73 -2.04 -22.19
CA ILE A 86 -2.00 -1.58 -20.83
C ILE A 86 -2.59 -0.17 -20.84
N LYS A 87 -3.67 0.02 -20.10
CA LYS A 87 -4.26 1.33 -19.82
C LYS A 87 -4.14 1.63 -18.33
N VAL A 88 -3.93 2.90 -18.00
CA VAL A 88 -3.86 3.34 -16.61
C VAL A 88 -4.80 4.52 -16.41
N TYR A 89 -5.58 4.50 -15.34
CA TYR A 89 -6.47 5.61 -14.97
C TYR A 89 -6.48 5.85 -13.46
N GLY A 90 -6.56 7.12 -13.07
CA GLY A 90 -6.84 7.55 -11.72
C GLY A 90 -8.35 7.56 -11.50
N GLU A 91 -8.81 7.11 -10.34
CA GLU A 91 -10.23 7.06 -10.01
C GLU A 91 -10.48 7.64 -8.62
N LEU A 92 -11.47 8.52 -8.49
CA LEU A 92 -11.95 9.05 -7.21
C LEU A 92 -13.13 8.21 -6.70
N ASP A 93 -13.35 8.21 -5.38
CA ASP A 93 -14.54 7.63 -4.75
C ASP A 93 -15.88 8.17 -5.28
N SER A 94 -15.88 9.39 -5.81
CA SER A 94 -17.02 9.98 -6.52
C SER A 94 -17.34 9.30 -7.86
N GLY A 95 -16.49 8.41 -8.35
CA GLY A 95 -16.59 7.73 -9.64
C GLY A 95 -15.96 8.50 -10.81
N VAL A 96 -15.30 9.64 -10.56
CA VAL A 96 -14.53 10.35 -11.59
C VAL A 96 -13.33 9.50 -11.99
N LYS A 97 -13.18 9.23 -13.30
CA LYS A 97 -12.05 8.50 -13.88
C LYS A 97 -11.25 9.40 -14.81
N VAL A 98 -9.94 9.37 -14.68
CA VAL A 98 -8.99 10.20 -15.44
C VAL A 98 -7.94 9.30 -16.06
N ALA A 99 -7.91 9.22 -17.39
CA ALA A 99 -6.88 8.44 -18.08
C ALA A 99 -5.50 9.07 -17.89
N LEU A 100 -4.53 8.27 -17.45
CA LEU A 100 -3.13 8.66 -17.37
C LEU A 100 -2.45 8.40 -18.71
N ASN A 101 -1.40 9.17 -18.99
CA ASN A 101 -0.55 8.97 -20.16
C ASN A 101 0.86 8.62 -19.69
N TYR A 102 1.48 7.62 -20.30
CA TYR A 102 2.88 7.32 -20.06
C TYR A 102 3.74 8.37 -20.76
N ILE A 103 4.32 9.28 -19.97
CA ILE A 103 5.02 10.45 -20.50
C ILE A 103 6.36 10.68 -19.83
N PRO A 104 7.33 11.25 -20.56
CA PRO A 104 8.56 11.76 -19.98
C PRO A 104 8.29 12.98 -19.09
N HIS A 105 8.83 12.99 -17.87
CA HIS A 105 8.78 14.14 -16.97
C HIS A 105 10.07 14.37 -16.17
N PRO A 106 10.57 15.62 -16.06
CA PRO A 106 10.11 16.81 -16.78
C PRO A 106 10.44 16.72 -18.28
N PRO A 107 9.60 17.28 -19.18
CA PRO A 107 9.85 17.21 -20.61
C PRO A 107 11.20 17.84 -20.97
N GLU A 108 11.90 17.26 -21.95
CA GLU A 108 13.14 17.82 -22.51
C GLU A 108 14.33 17.93 -21.52
N SER A 109 14.31 17.15 -20.44
CA SER A 109 15.41 17.07 -19.47
C SER A 109 16.35 15.89 -19.76
N PRO A 110 17.67 16.00 -19.52
CA PRO A 110 18.57 14.85 -19.56
C PRO A 110 18.31 13.84 -18.43
N ASN A 111 17.61 14.25 -17.37
CA ASN A 111 17.24 13.43 -16.21
C ASN A 111 15.73 13.17 -16.18
N THR A 112 15.16 12.83 -17.33
CA THR A 112 13.72 12.62 -17.49
C THR A 112 13.34 11.22 -17.00
N GLU A 113 12.36 11.13 -16.10
CA GLU A 113 11.74 9.87 -15.73
C GLU A 113 10.51 9.61 -16.59
N LEU A 114 10.24 8.34 -16.92
CA LEU A 114 9.03 7.93 -17.62
C LEU A 114 8.05 7.35 -16.60
N PHE A 115 6.84 7.91 -16.53
CA PHE A 115 5.77 7.40 -15.69
C PHE A 115 4.40 7.78 -16.24
N TRP A 116 3.37 7.11 -15.75
CA TRP A 116 1.98 7.43 -16.07
C TRP A 116 1.55 8.66 -15.29
N ALA A 117 1.04 9.68 -15.98
CA ALA A 117 0.60 10.91 -15.33
C ALA A 117 -0.67 11.50 -15.95
N ALA A 118 -1.48 12.13 -15.10
CA ALA A 118 -2.57 13.00 -15.52
C ALA A 118 -2.89 14.01 -14.43
N GLY A 119 -3.24 15.22 -14.86
CA GLY A 119 -3.78 16.25 -13.99
C GLY A 119 -5.27 16.41 -14.18
N TRP A 120 -6.01 16.50 -13.08
CA TRP A 120 -7.43 16.82 -13.04
C TRP A 120 -7.64 18.11 -12.25
N GLN A 121 -8.34 19.06 -12.89
CA GLN A 121 -8.72 20.32 -12.25
C GLN A 121 -9.95 20.07 -11.38
N ILE A 122 -9.85 20.36 -10.10
CA ILE A 122 -10.92 20.16 -9.15
C ILE A 122 -11.95 21.26 -9.38
N PRO A 123 -13.22 20.93 -9.71
CA PRO A 123 -14.26 21.94 -9.89
C PRO A 123 -14.39 22.85 -8.67
N ARG A 124 -14.71 24.13 -8.87
CA ARG A 124 -14.83 25.09 -7.74
C ARG A 124 -16.04 24.80 -6.84
N ASP A 125 -17.03 24.10 -7.36
CA ASP A 125 -18.23 23.63 -6.68
C ASP A 125 -18.10 22.20 -6.13
N TYR A 126 -16.90 21.61 -6.22
CA TYR A 126 -16.62 20.29 -5.67
C TYR A 126 -16.59 20.32 -4.14
N ALA A 127 -17.16 19.28 -3.51
CA ALA A 127 -17.39 19.28 -2.06
C ALA A 127 -16.08 19.22 -1.26
N THR A 128 -15.70 20.30 -0.58
CA THR A 128 -14.50 20.36 0.27
C THR A 128 -14.42 19.18 1.25
N GLY A 129 -13.33 18.44 1.23
CA GLY A 129 -13.20 17.26 2.08
C GLY A 129 -11.95 16.42 1.82
N THR A 130 -11.95 15.22 2.40
CA THR A 130 -10.97 14.17 2.14
C THR A 130 -11.54 13.25 1.07
N TYR A 131 -10.82 13.04 -0.03
CA TYR A 131 -11.23 12.22 -1.17
C TYR A 131 -10.38 10.97 -1.22
N GLN A 132 -11.03 9.81 -1.30
CA GLN A 132 -10.32 8.58 -1.63
C GLN A 132 -10.02 8.57 -3.12
N TRP A 133 -8.84 8.10 -3.46
CA TRP A 133 -8.41 7.96 -4.83
C TRP A 133 -7.72 6.63 -5.03
N SER A 134 -7.67 6.16 -6.26
CA SER A 134 -6.98 4.94 -6.65
C SER A 134 -6.31 5.14 -8.01
N VAL A 135 -5.37 4.26 -8.33
CA VAL A 135 -4.87 4.09 -9.70
C VAL A 135 -5.21 2.68 -10.13
N VAL A 136 -5.82 2.54 -11.28
CA VAL A 136 -6.18 1.26 -11.86
C VAL A 136 -5.38 1.04 -13.14
N VAL A 137 -4.79 -0.14 -13.23
CA VAL A 137 -4.13 -0.66 -14.43
C VAL A 137 -5.06 -1.72 -15.02
N GLU A 138 -5.43 -1.56 -16.27
CA GLU A 138 -6.25 -2.49 -17.05
C GLU A 138 -5.40 -3.10 -18.17
N ASP A 139 -5.37 -4.43 -18.29
CA ASP A 139 -4.71 -5.13 -19.40
C ASP A 139 -5.63 -5.27 -20.63
N ALA A 140 -5.08 -5.75 -21.75
CA ALA A 140 -5.85 -5.97 -22.97
C ALA A 140 -7.01 -7.00 -22.83
N ALA A 141 -6.97 -7.86 -21.82
CA ALA A 141 -8.04 -8.83 -21.52
C ALA A 141 -9.11 -8.24 -20.59
N GLY A 142 -8.94 -7.00 -20.12
CA GLY A 142 -9.85 -6.31 -19.21
C GLY A 142 -9.64 -6.66 -17.74
N ASN A 143 -8.55 -7.34 -17.38
CA ASN A 143 -8.20 -7.59 -15.99
C ASN A 143 -7.63 -6.31 -15.37
N THR A 144 -8.00 -6.07 -14.11
CA THR A 144 -7.56 -4.87 -13.40
C THR A 144 -6.65 -5.19 -12.22
N ALA A 145 -5.65 -4.34 -12.02
CA ALA A 145 -4.91 -4.20 -10.78
C ALA A 145 -5.11 -2.77 -10.25
N THR A 146 -5.34 -2.64 -8.94
CA THR A 146 -5.71 -1.34 -8.35
C THR A 146 -4.79 -1.01 -7.19
N TYR A 147 -4.20 0.18 -7.23
CA TYR A 147 -3.51 0.82 -6.12
C TYR A 147 -4.49 1.72 -5.37
N MET A 148 -4.61 1.52 -4.05
CA MET A 148 -5.36 2.39 -3.15
C MET A 148 -4.44 2.84 -2.01
N PRO A 149 -4.27 4.16 -1.79
CA PRO A 149 -3.41 4.71 -0.75
C PRO A 149 -4.02 4.58 0.65
N MET A 150 -5.35 4.61 0.78
CA MET A 150 -6.07 4.63 2.06
C MET A 150 -7.40 3.85 1.99
N GLY A 151 -7.33 2.54 1.77
CA GLY A 151 -8.50 1.66 1.76
C GLY A 151 -8.27 0.40 2.58
N HIS A 152 -9.05 0.23 3.65
CA HIS A 152 -9.15 -1.00 4.44
C HIS A 152 -9.53 -2.20 3.56
N SER A 153 -8.56 -3.07 3.34
CA SER A 153 -8.59 -4.54 3.19
C SER A 153 -7.32 -4.88 2.41
N VAL A 154 -6.60 -5.90 2.86
CA VAL A 154 -5.59 -6.71 2.13
C VAL A 154 -4.13 -6.34 2.47
N GLY A 155 -3.31 -7.14 3.16
CA GLY A 155 -3.34 -8.59 3.35
C GLY A 155 -3.42 -9.28 2.01
N LEU A 156 -2.31 -9.42 1.28
CA LEU A 156 -2.16 -10.24 0.04
C LEU A 156 -3.49 -10.88 -0.41
N GLY A 157 -4.36 -10.14 -1.10
CA GLY A 157 -5.75 -10.57 -1.27
C GLY A 157 -6.75 -9.63 -1.95
N ALA A 158 -6.42 -8.36 -2.19
CA ALA A 158 -7.21 -7.46 -3.06
C ALA A 158 -6.30 -6.88 -4.12
N ILE A 159 -5.67 -7.81 -4.82
CA ILE A 159 -5.79 -7.73 -6.26
C ILE A 159 -7.24 -8.14 -6.52
N ASN A 160 -8.16 -7.19 -6.61
CA ASN A 160 -9.43 -7.47 -7.26
C ASN A 160 -9.13 -7.61 -8.75
N ILE A 161 -8.72 -8.81 -9.17
CA ILE A 161 -8.86 -9.21 -10.58
C ILE A 161 -10.35 -9.37 -10.79
N VAL A 162 -11.03 -8.27 -11.14
CA VAL A 162 -12.37 -8.35 -11.70
C VAL A 162 -12.18 -8.81 -13.14
N ALA A 163 -12.21 -10.13 -13.35
CA ALA A 163 -12.45 -10.63 -14.71
C ALA A 163 -13.76 -10.01 -15.22
N PRO A 164 -13.87 -9.63 -16.51
CA PRO A 164 -15.09 -9.03 -17.04
C PRO A 164 -16.30 -9.92 -16.71
N PRO A 165 -17.45 -9.34 -16.32
CA PRO A 165 -18.58 -10.14 -15.86
C PRO A 165 -19.05 -11.07 -16.99
N ALA A 166 -18.87 -12.38 -16.78
CA ALA A 166 -19.57 -13.39 -17.55
C ALA A 166 -21.08 -13.22 -17.30
N ALA A 167 -21.85 -13.23 -18.38
CA ALA A 167 -23.30 -13.09 -18.34
C ALA A 167 -23.95 -14.04 -17.31
N ALA A 168 -24.91 -13.48 -16.57
CA ALA A 168 -25.49 -14.00 -15.32
C ALA A 168 -26.08 -15.43 -15.37
N ALA A 169 -25.97 -16.13 -14.23
CA ALA A 169 -27.04 -16.97 -13.69
C ALA A 169 -26.85 -17.32 -12.19
N GLY A 170 -27.74 -16.79 -11.34
CA GLY A 170 -28.39 -17.55 -10.25
C GLY A 170 -27.64 -17.88 -8.95
N GLY A 171 -27.91 -17.09 -7.90
CA GLY A 171 -28.45 -17.58 -6.61
C GLY A 171 -27.54 -18.35 -5.64
N GLY A 172 -27.13 -17.69 -4.56
CA GLY A 172 -26.61 -18.30 -3.32
C GLY A 172 -25.21 -17.86 -2.96
N GLY A 173 -25.07 -16.66 -2.37
CA GLY A 173 -23.77 -16.19 -1.89
C GLY A 173 -23.24 -17.09 -0.77
N PRO A 174 -21.97 -17.56 -0.82
CA PRO A 174 -21.39 -18.28 0.29
C PRO A 174 -21.20 -17.30 1.46
N ALA A 175 -21.57 -17.74 2.66
CA ALA A 175 -21.27 -17.02 3.89
C ALA A 175 -19.75 -16.78 3.98
N LEU A 176 -19.38 -15.52 4.21
CA LEU A 176 -18.00 -15.11 4.43
C LEU A 176 -17.42 -15.92 5.60
N ALA A 177 -16.48 -16.81 5.30
CA ALA A 177 -15.65 -17.43 6.31
C ALA A 177 -14.75 -16.33 6.92
N THR A 178 -14.80 -16.19 8.23
CA THR A 178 -13.91 -15.32 9.00
C THR A 178 -12.46 -15.76 8.79
N VAL A 179 -11.64 -14.90 8.18
CA VAL A 179 -10.21 -15.13 7.98
C VAL A 179 -9.54 -15.22 9.36
N ALA A 180 -8.74 -16.26 9.55
CA ALA A 180 -8.00 -16.51 10.78
C ALA A 180 -6.97 -15.40 11.05
N ASP A 181 -6.72 -15.16 12.33
CA ASP A 181 -5.81 -14.21 12.96
C ASP A 181 -4.35 -14.41 12.51
N THR A 182 -3.95 -13.79 11.38
CA THR A 182 -2.55 -13.75 10.92
C THR A 182 -1.87 -12.49 11.44
N ALA A 183 -0.67 -12.63 12.00
CA ALA A 183 0.15 -11.52 12.48
C ALA A 183 0.33 -10.42 11.39
N PRO A 184 0.35 -9.13 11.76
CA PRO A 184 0.48 -8.05 10.78
C PRO A 184 1.78 -8.14 9.97
N ASP A 185 1.68 -7.91 8.67
CA ASP A 185 2.83 -7.87 7.75
C ASP A 185 3.51 -6.49 7.80
N GLY A 186 4.66 -6.41 8.47
CA GLY A 186 5.41 -5.17 8.65
C GLY A 186 5.98 -4.58 7.35
N GLU A 187 6.34 -5.42 6.38
CA GLU A 187 6.83 -4.98 5.07
C GLU A 187 5.68 -4.34 4.30
N GLN A 188 4.54 -5.02 4.23
CA GLN A 188 3.36 -4.49 3.57
C GLN A 188 2.93 -3.15 4.18
N LEU A 189 2.83 -3.09 5.50
CA LEU A 189 2.46 -1.86 6.21
C LEU A 189 3.45 -0.73 5.95
N PHE A 190 4.76 -1.00 5.93
CA PHE A 190 5.77 0.00 5.61
C PHE A 190 5.66 0.49 4.17
N VAL A 191 5.55 -0.42 3.20
CA VAL A 191 5.45 -0.07 1.77
C VAL A 191 4.23 0.79 1.52
N THR A 192 3.07 0.45 2.09
CA THR A 192 1.84 1.22 1.88
C THR A 192 1.87 2.60 2.54
N ASN A 193 2.50 2.75 3.71
CA ASN A 193 2.27 3.92 4.57
C ASN A 193 3.50 4.79 4.82
N CYS A 194 4.69 4.22 4.74
CA CYS A 194 5.94 4.89 5.12
C CYS A 194 6.84 5.17 3.90
N SER A 195 6.76 4.33 2.86
CA SER A 195 7.64 4.39 1.69
C SER A 195 7.47 5.66 0.86
N ALA A 196 6.30 6.31 0.89
CA ALA A 196 6.07 7.55 0.17
C ALA A 196 7.07 8.66 0.55
N CYS A 197 7.52 8.67 1.82
CA CYS A 197 8.46 9.66 2.34
C CYS A 197 9.84 9.03 2.59
N HIS A 198 9.92 7.81 3.16
CA HIS A 198 11.19 7.14 3.46
C HIS A 198 11.77 6.30 2.32
N GLN A 199 11.08 6.22 1.18
CA GLN A 199 11.38 5.36 0.03
C GLN A 199 11.31 3.86 0.36
N ALA A 200 11.03 3.03 -0.65
CA ALA A 200 10.93 1.58 -0.48
C ALA A 200 12.26 0.94 -0.03
N ASN A 201 13.39 1.57 -0.37
CA ASN A 201 14.73 1.18 0.06
C ASN A 201 15.18 1.85 1.37
N GLY A 202 14.31 2.62 2.04
CA GLY A 202 14.58 3.26 3.32
C GLY A 202 15.62 4.40 3.27
N VAL A 203 16.05 4.86 2.09
CA VAL A 203 17.09 5.92 1.99
C VAL A 203 16.54 7.33 2.11
N GLY A 204 15.21 7.51 2.06
CA GLY A 204 14.57 8.81 2.08
C GLY A 204 14.97 9.71 0.90
N ILE A 205 14.86 11.02 1.11
CA ILE A 205 15.26 12.07 0.16
C ILE A 205 16.14 13.05 0.91
N SER A 206 17.42 13.11 0.55
CA SER A 206 18.40 13.97 1.24
C SER A 206 17.92 15.42 1.39
N GLY A 207 18.01 15.97 2.60
CA GLY A 207 17.54 17.30 2.96
C GLY A 207 16.02 17.46 3.09
N THR A 208 15.23 16.42 2.84
CA THR A 208 13.75 16.46 2.92
C THR A 208 13.18 15.36 3.82
N PHE A 209 13.51 14.09 3.56
CA PHE A 209 13.07 12.93 4.34
C PHE A 209 14.28 12.11 4.79
N PRO A 210 14.47 11.91 6.10
CA PRO A 210 15.67 11.25 6.61
C PRO A 210 15.70 9.75 6.24
N PRO A 211 16.91 9.18 6.07
CA PRO A 211 17.08 7.75 5.86
C PRO A 211 16.74 6.97 7.13
N LEU A 212 16.11 5.82 6.93
CA LEU A 212 15.93 4.75 7.92
C LEU A 212 17.01 3.67 7.77
N ALA A 213 17.45 3.42 6.53
CA ALA A 213 18.55 2.52 6.23
C ALA A 213 19.86 3.05 6.81
N GLY A 214 20.57 2.24 7.60
CA GLY A 214 21.85 2.59 8.20
C GLY A 214 21.78 3.70 9.25
N ASN A 215 20.59 4.07 9.70
CA ASN A 215 20.41 5.10 10.73
C ASN A 215 20.62 4.49 12.13
N PRO A 216 21.61 4.94 12.93
CA PRO A 216 21.89 4.37 14.25
C PRO A 216 20.73 4.45 15.23
N ILE A 217 19.86 5.46 15.12
CA ILE A 217 18.67 5.61 15.96
C ILE A 217 17.69 4.46 15.72
N ILE A 218 17.61 3.97 14.48
CA ILE A 218 16.74 2.84 14.12
C ILE A 218 17.23 1.55 14.75
N THR A 219 18.54 1.35 14.85
CA THR A 219 19.15 0.11 15.36
C THR A 219 19.51 0.16 16.85
N ALA A 220 19.19 1.24 17.54
CA ALA A 220 19.43 1.36 18.99
C ALA A 220 18.77 0.21 19.78
N ASP A 221 19.44 -0.24 20.84
CA ASP A 221 18.97 -1.33 21.71
C ASP A 221 17.59 -1.02 22.32
N ASP A 222 17.37 0.25 22.70
CA ASP A 222 16.08 0.74 23.17
C ASP A 222 15.26 1.34 22.02
N PRO A 223 14.18 0.68 21.55
CA PRO A 223 13.33 1.18 20.48
C PRO A 223 12.31 2.23 20.96
N THR A 224 12.35 2.67 22.23
CA THR A 224 11.36 3.60 22.80
C THR A 224 11.25 4.88 21.99
N PHE A 225 12.38 5.47 21.59
CA PHE A 225 12.36 6.73 20.83
C PHE A 225 11.61 6.58 19.49
N ILE A 226 12.02 5.61 18.66
CA ILE A 226 11.40 5.39 17.34
C ILE A 226 9.95 4.95 17.45
N THR A 227 9.60 4.20 18.51
CA THR A 227 8.21 3.81 18.80
C THR A 227 7.36 5.04 19.06
N ARG A 228 7.87 5.99 19.87
CA ARG A 228 7.17 7.24 20.15
C ARG A 228 7.10 8.16 18.94
N VAL A 229 8.11 8.16 18.07
CA VAL A 229 8.08 8.92 16.80
C VAL A 229 6.94 8.42 15.90
N VAL A 230 6.74 7.10 15.78
CA VAL A 230 5.61 6.57 14.99
C VAL A 230 4.26 6.90 15.65
N LEU A 231 4.14 6.74 16.98
CA LEU A 231 2.90 7.03 17.70
C LEU A 231 2.52 8.52 17.64
N TYR A 232 3.46 9.41 17.94
CA TYR A 232 3.19 10.82 18.23
C TYR A 232 3.78 11.81 17.22
N GLY A 233 4.48 11.32 16.20
CA GLY A 233 5.13 12.14 15.19
C GLY A 233 6.48 12.71 15.64
N LEU A 234 7.10 13.49 14.76
CA LEU A 234 8.34 14.23 15.02
C LEU A 234 8.35 15.49 14.17
N GLN A 235 8.72 16.63 14.75
CA GLN A 235 8.82 17.89 14.04
C GLN A 235 10.02 18.70 14.52
N GLY A 236 10.57 19.54 13.65
CA GLY A 236 11.72 20.39 13.95
C GLY A 236 13.03 19.88 13.36
N LYS A 237 14.09 20.67 13.57
CA LYS A 237 15.37 20.48 12.90
C LYS A 237 16.18 19.32 13.50
N ILE A 238 16.36 18.25 12.73
CA ILE A 238 17.16 17.08 13.11
C ILE A 238 18.35 16.91 12.16
N THR A 239 19.41 16.26 12.64
CA THR A 239 20.56 15.89 11.81
C THR A 239 20.70 14.38 11.77
N VAL A 240 20.68 13.81 10.57
CA VAL A 240 20.86 12.37 10.34
C VAL A 240 22.00 12.17 9.35
N ALA A 241 23.03 11.42 9.76
CA ALA A 241 24.23 11.16 8.97
C ALA A 241 24.89 12.45 8.38
N GLY A 242 24.89 13.54 9.17
CA GLY A 242 25.50 14.82 8.78
C GLY A 242 24.65 15.68 7.82
N THR A 243 23.41 15.27 7.53
CA THR A 243 22.45 16.07 6.74
C THR A 243 21.35 16.59 7.66
N ASP A 244 21.02 17.88 7.52
CA ASP A 244 19.94 18.53 8.26
C ASP A 244 18.59 18.30 7.58
N TYR A 245 17.56 18.04 8.37
CA TYR A 245 16.17 17.88 7.97
C TYR A 245 15.30 18.76 8.87
N ASP A 246 14.39 19.52 8.28
CA ASP A 246 13.45 20.38 9.02
C ASP A 246 12.04 20.16 8.46
N GLY A 247 11.48 19.01 8.83
CA GLY A 247 10.20 18.52 8.33
C GLY A 247 9.27 18.10 9.45
N VAL A 248 8.08 17.63 9.07
CA VAL A 248 7.07 17.12 9.99
C VAL A 248 6.72 15.69 9.60
N MET A 249 6.94 14.75 10.51
CA MET A 249 6.40 13.40 10.46
C MET A 249 5.12 13.36 11.29
N PRO A 250 3.95 13.08 10.68
CA PRO A 250 2.69 13.04 11.40
C PRO A 250 2.59 11.84 12.37
N PRO A 251 1.75 11.93 13.41
CA PRO A 251 1.46 10.81 14.31
C PRO A 251 0.61 9.72 13.64
N TRP A 252 0.90 8.45 13.93
CA TRP A 252 0.17 7.29 13.40
C TRP A 252 -0.62 6.52 14.47
N GLN A 253 -0.63 6.98 15.72
CA GLN A 253 -1.34 6.33 16.83
C GLN A 253 -2.84 6.06 16.55
N ASN A 254 -3.52 6.89 15.76
CA ASN A 254 -4.95 6.70 15.48
C ASN A 254 -5.20 5.91 14.19
N VAL A 255 -4.15 5.51 13.49
CA VAL A 255 -4.21 4.78 12.22
C VAL A 255 -3.86 3.31 12.43
N PHE A 256 -2.85 3.04 13.25
CA PHE A 256 -2.37 1.68 13.52
C PHE A 256 -2.56 1.26 14.97
N ASP A 257 -2.92 -0.01 15.15
CA ASP A 257 -2.86 -0.68 16.43
C ASP A 257 -1.41 -1.01 16.84
N ASP A 258 -1.25 -1.56 18.05
CA ASP A 258 0.06 -1.87 18.62
C ASP A 258 0.82 -2.97 17.87
N ALA A 259 0.11 -3.96 17.34
CA ALA A 259 0.70 -5.06 16.60
C ALA A 259 1.19 -4.59 15.22
N GLN A 260 0.44 -3.70 14.56
CA GLN A 260 0.81 -3.09 13.29
C GLN A 260 2.05 -2.19 13.43
N ILE A 261 2.09 -1.32 14.45
CA ILE A 261 3.29 -0.47 14.71
C ILE A 261 4.50 -1.33 15.05
N ALA A 262 4.33 -2.36 15.89
CA ALA A 262 5.40 -3.29 16.22
C ALA A 262 5.94 -4.01 14.98
N ALA A 263 5.06 -4.44 14.06
CA ALA A 263 5.44 -5.07 12.82
C ALA A 263 6.22 -4.12 11.89
N ILE A 264 5.74 -2.89 11.70
CA ILE A 264 6.43 -1.85 10.90
C ILE A 264 7.84 -1.60 11.45
N LEU A 265 7.95 -1.35 12.75
CA LEU A 265 9.24 -1.05 13.39
C LEU A 265 10.19 -2.25 13.33
N SER A 266 9.67 -3.47 13.50
CA SER A 266 10.48 -4.69 13.38
C SER A 266 11.02 -4.86 11.97
N TYR A 267 10.19 -4.66 10.94
CA TYR A 267 10.63 -4.69 9.54
C TYR A 267 11.73 -3.66 9.28
N VAL A 268 11.52 -2.40 9.66
CA VAL A 268 12.51 -1.32 9.48
C VAL A 268 13.84 -1.63 10.19
N ARG A 269 13.80 -2.31 11.34
CA ARG A 269 14.96 -2.71 12.15
C ARG A 269 15.73 -3.92 11.61
N SER A 270 15.12 -4.70 10.71
CA SER A 270 15.72 -5.89 10.11
C SER A 270 16.08 -5.74 8.62
N THR A 271 15.75 -4.61 8.00
CA THR A 271 15.85 -4.41 6.55
C THR A 271 16.94 -3.39 6.19
N TRP A 272 17.42 -3.43 4.94
CA TRP A 272 18.45 -2.53 4.39
C TRP A 272 19.78 -2.55 5.15
N GLY A 273 20.16 -3.70 5.69
CA GLY A 273 21.37 -3.88 6.47
C GLY A 273 21.25 -3.46 7.94
N ASN A 274 20.06 -3.01 8.38
CA ASN A 274 19.76 -2.87 9.80
C ASN A 274 19.65 -4.27 10.42
N SER A 275 20.21 -4.44 11.62
CA SER A 275 20.19 -5.70 12.36
C SER A 275 19.98 -5.41 13.83
N ALA A 276 18.72 -5.24 14.24
CA ALA A 276 18.33 -5.01 15.62
C ALA A 276 17.13 -5.88 16.02
N ALA A 277 16.92 -6.04 17.33
CA ALA A 277 15.83 -6.85 17.86
C ALA A 277 14.46 -6.31 17.40
N ALA A 278 13.51 -7.23 17.14
CA ALA A 278 12.12 -6.89 16.85
C ALA A 278 11.48 -6.09 18.00
N VAL A 279 10.50 -5.26 17.66
CA VAL A 279 9.70 -4.51 18.63
C VAL A 279 8.49 -5.33 19.03
N ASP A 280 8.23 -5.43 20.34
CA ASP A 280 7.06 -6.14 20.88
C ASP A 280 5.83 -5.22 20.90
N ALA A 281 4.66 -5.74 20.51
CA ALA A 281 3.39 -5.02 20.59
C ALA A 281 3.06 -4.54 22.02
N ALA A 282 3.41 -5.31 23.05
CA ALA A 282 3.22 -4.90 24.44
C ALA A 282 4.10 -3.69 24.81
N ALA A 283 5.31 -3.59 24.23
CA ALA A 283 6.16 -2.42 24.40
C ALA A 283 5.55 -1.19 23.71
N VAL A 284 4.95 -1.35 22.52
CA VAL A 284 4.20 -0.28 21.86
C VAL A 284 3.00 0.16 22.69
N ALA A 285 2.20 -0.78 23.20
CA ALA A 285 1.05 -0.49 24.06
C ALA A 285 1.45 0.30 25.31
N ALA A 286 2.59 -0.07 25.93
CA ALA A 286 3.13 0.65 27.08
C ALA A 286 3.51 2.10 26.72
N GLN A 287 4.09 2.34 25.53
CA GLN A 287 4.40 3.68 25.07
C GLN A 287 3.13 4.48 24.72
N ARG A 288 2.13 3.84 24.11
CA ARG A 288 0.84 4.45 23.75
C ARG A 288 0.07 4.95 24.97
N ALA A 289 0.15 4.23 26.08
CA ALA A 289 -0.48 4.61 27.34
C ALA A 289 0.12 5.88 27.98
N VAL A 290 1.29 6.33 27.51
CA VAL A 290 1.98 7.53 28.01
C VAL A 290 1.83 8.65 26.98
N PRO A 291 0.99 9.68 27.24
CA PRO A 291 0.78 10.79 26.31
C PRO A 291 2.08 11.38 25.75
N GLY A 292 2.02 11.85 24.50
CA GLY A 292 3.15 12.44 23.81
C GLY A 292 2.72 13.28 22.63
N SER A 293 3.67 14.06 22.14
CA SER A 293 3.54 14.91 20.96
C SER A 293 4.83 14.88 20.14
N ALA A 294 4.77 15.41 18.92
CA ALA A 294 5.93 15.59 18.07
C ALA A 294 7.00 16.48 18.73
N ASP A 295 6.58 17.50 19.50
CA ASP A 295 7.47 18.39 20.26
C ASP A 295 8.15 17.65 21.43
N ASP A 296 7.43 16.79 22.15
CA ASP A 296 8.00 15.98 23.23
C ASP A 296 9.08 15.01 22.72
N ASN A 297 8.86 14.47 21.52
CA ASN A 297 9.83 13.61 20.86
C ASN A 297 11.03 14.42 20.37
N TYR A 298 10.81 15.59 19.78
CA TYR A 298 11.89 16.48 19.36
C TYR A 298 12.80 16.88 20.52
N ALA A 299 12.24 17.22 21.68
CA ALA A 299 13.01 17.55 22.88
C ALA A 299 13.89 16.40 23.39
N LYS A 300 13.60 15.17 22.98
CA LYS A 300 14.37 13.96 23.30
C LYS A 300 15.25 13.49 22.14
N TYR A 301 15.23 14.18 21.01
CA TYR A 301 16.06 13.84 19.86
C TYR A 301 17.54 14.06 20.21
N PRO A 302 18.41 13.06 19.96
CA PRO A 302 19.84 13.24 20.14
C PRO A 302 20.39 14.14 19.02
N HIS A 303 20.70 15.40 19.36
CA HIS A 303 21.29 16.39 18.46
C HIS A 303 22.78 16.12 18.18
#